data_AF-A0A8T0RTE9-F1
#
_entry.id   AF-A0A8T0RTE9-F1
#
_cell.length_a   1.000
_cell.length_b   1.000
_cell.length_c   1.000
_cell.angle_alpha   90.00
_cell.angle_beta   90.00
_cell.angle_gamma   90.00
#
_symmetry.space_group_name_H-M   'P 1'
#
loop_
_entity.id
_entity.type
_entity.pdbx_description
1 polymer ?
#
loop_
_entity_poly.entity_id
_entity_poly.type
_entity_poly.pdbx_seq_one_letter_code
_entity_poly.pdbx_strand_id
1 'polypeptide(L)'
;MAPGLYADIGKKTRDLLYKDYNTHQKFSVTTCSPHGVAITAAGTRKNESIFGELHTQIKNKKLTVDVKANSESDLLTTITVDEFGTPGLKSILSLVVPDQRSGKLELQYLHAFAGVNASIGLNPNPMVNFSGVFGSKALSVGVDVSFDTATSNFTKYNAALSLTNPDLIASLHL
;
A
#
# COMPACT_ATOMS: atom_id res chain seq x y z
N MET A 1 -1.94 3.40 -20.68
CA MET A 1 -1.52 3.08 -19.31
C MET A 1 -2.68 3.50 -18.41
N ALA A 2 -3.17 2.58 -17.58
CA ALA A 2 -4.28 2.84 -16.66
C ALA A 2 -3.93 3.94 -15.65
N PRO A 3 -4.91 4.68 -15.11
CA PRO A 3 -4.69 5.77 -14.16
C PRO A 3 -4.14 5.31 -12.79
N GLY A 4 -4.06 4.00 -12.54
CA GLY A 4 -3.56 3.44 -11.29
C GLY A 4 -4.58 3.53 -10.16
N LEU A 5 -4.14 3.38 -8.91
CA LEU A 5 -4.99 3.53 -7.73
C LEU A 5 -4.96 4.97 -7.21
N TYR A 6 -5.91 5.32 -6.35
CA TYR A 6 -5.94 6.65 -5.72
C TYR A 6 -4.62 6.98 -5.01
N ALA A 7 -4.02 5.99 -4.34
CA ALA A 7 -2.73 6.12 -3.66
C ALA A 7 -1.53 6.38 -4.59
N ASP A 8 -1.69 6.14 -5.90
CA ASP A 8 -0.66 6.40 -6.91
C ASP A 8 -0.74 7.83 -7.47
N ILE A 9 -1.85 8.56 -7.26
CA ILE A 9 -1.91 9.99 -7.59
C ILE A 9 -0.88 10.74 -6.74
N GLY A 10 -0.03 11.53 -7.41
CA GLY A 10 1.05 12.27 -6.75
C GLY A 10 2.22 11.41 -6.24
N LYS A 11 2.19 10.09 -6.40
CA LYS A 11 3.23 9.19 -5.89
C LYS A 11 4.61 9.51 -6.44
N LYS A 12 4.74 9.82 -7.73
CA LYS A 12 6.03 10.20 -8.32
C LYS A 12 6.63 11.44 -7.66
N THR A 13 5.83 12.48 -7.45
CA THR A 13 6.25 13.71 -6.79
C THR A 13 6.59 13.46 -5.32
N ARG A 14 5.77 12.68 -4.61
CA ARG A 14 6.03 12.29 -3.22
C ARG A 14 7.32 11.47 -3.09
N ASP A 15 7.54 10.53 -4.00
CA ASP A 15 8.74 9.71 -4.01
C ASP A 15 9.98 10.58 -4.28
N LEU A 16 9.92 11.56 -5.18
CA LEU A 16 11.05 12.48 -5.40
C LEU A 16 11.41 13.30 -4.14
N LEU A 17 10.41 13.66 -3.33
CA LEU A 17 10.62 14.48 -2.14
C LEU A 17 11.04 13.67 -0.90
N TYR A 18 10.51 12.46 -0.75
CA TYR A 18 10.60 11.72 0.51
C TYR A 18 11.23 10.33 0.39
N LYS A 19 11.33 9.76 -0.81
CA LYS A 19 11.88 8.41 -0.96
C LYS A 19 13.36 8.44 -0.58
N ASP A 20 13.73 7.53 0.31
CA ASP A 20 15.08 7.38 0.84
C ASP A 20 15.63 8.61 1.60
N TYR A 21 14.81 9.66 1.77
CA TYR A 21 15.14 10.80 2.62
C TYR A 21 14.93 10.40 4.08
N ASN A 22 16.01 10.02 4.75
CA ASN A 22 15.98 9.59 6.14
C ASN A 22 16.91 10.46 6.98
N THR A 23 16.34 11.13 7.99
CA THR A 23 17.11 11.91 8.98
C THR A 23 17.89 10.99 9.93
N HIS A 24 17.64 9.68 9.90
CA HIS A 24 18.23 8.67 10.77
C HIS A 24 19.22 7.76 10.02
N GLN A 25 20.20 7.24 10.76
CA GLN A 25 21.15 6.27 10.20
C GLN A 25 20.45 4.93 9.99
N LYS A 26 20.14 4.62 8.73
CA LYS A 26 19.52 3.36 8.32
C LYS A 26 20.55 2.50 7.59
N PHE A 27 20.74 1.28 8.10
CA PHE A 27 21.46 0.22 7.43
C PHE A 27 20.45 -0.80 6.92
N SER A 28 20.56 -1.24 5.66
CA SER A 28 19.65 -2.21 5.07
C SER A 28 20.43 -3.18 4.19
N VAL A 29 20.24 -4.47 4.43
CA VAL A 29 20.83 -5.57 3.66
C VAL A 29 19.69 -6.38 3.07
N THR A 30 19.65 -6.45 1.73
CA THR A 30 18.66 -7.26 1.01
C THR A 30 19.36 -8.40 0.31
N THR A 31 18.93 -9.63 0.60
CA THR A 31 19.38 -10.84 -0.08
C THR A 31 18.24 -11.38 -0.93
N CYS A 32 18.49 -11.56 -2.22
CA CYS A 32 17.53 -12.10 -3.17
C CYS A 32 17.96 -13.50 -3.62
N SER A 33 17.05 -14.46 -3.55
CA SER A 33 17.23 -15.82 -4.07
C SER A 33 16.64 -15.92 -5.49
N PRO A 34 17.24 -16.74 -6.38
CA PRO A 34 16.69 -17.02 -7.70
C PRO A 34 15.27 -17.61 -7.67
N HIS A 35 14.86 -18.20 -6.55
CA HIS A 35 13.53 -18.82 -6.37
C HIS A 35 12.44 -17.81 -5.96
N GLY A 36 12.68 -16.50 -6.10
CA GLY A 36 11.67 -15.46 -5.83
C GLY A 36 11.53 -15.07 -4.36
N VAL A 37 12.47 -15.46 -3.51
CA VAL A 37 12.53 -15.06 -2.09
C VAL A 37 13.46 -13.88 -1.94
N ALA A 38 13.01 -12.81 -1.29
CA ALA A 38 13.81 -11.66 -0.92
C ALA A 38 13.72 -11.43 0.59
N ILE A 39 14.87 -11.38 1.26
CA ILE A 39 14.96 -11.12 2.69
C ILE A 39 15.72 -9.80 2.87
N THR A 40 15.07 -8.82 3.46
CA THR A 40 15.63 -7.52 3.80
C THR A 40 15.73 -7.40 5.31
N ALA A 41 16.94 -7.30 5.84
CA ALA A 41 17.21 -6.96 7.22
C ALA A 41 17.65 -5.50 7.28
N ALA A 42 16.96 -4.66 8.05
CA ALA A 42 17.37 -3.28 8.23
C ALA A 42 17.40 -2.88 9.70
N GLY A 43 18.38 -2.05 10.05
CA GLY A 43 18.53 -1.43 11.36
C GLY A 43 18.49 0.08 11.20
N THR A 44 17.57 0.74 11.90
CA THR A 44 17.47 2.20 11.92
C THR A 44 17.81 2.70 13.32
N ARG A 45 18.81 3.57 13.43
CA ARG A 45 19.16 4.24 14.68
C ARG A 45 18.48 5.58 14.77
N LYS A 46 17.54 5.71 15.71
CA LYS A 46 16.84 6.96 16.02
C LYS A 46 17.27 7.43 17.40
N ASN A 47 18.07 8.48 17.45
CA ASN A 47 18.69 9.00 18.67
C ASN A 47 19.51 7.91 19.41
N GLU A 48 19.09 7.51 20.60
CA GLU A 48 19.72 6.46 21.42
C GLU A 48 19.12 5.06 21.19
N SER A 49 17.97 4.97 20.52
CA SER A 49 17.27 3.69 20.28
C SER A 49 17.60 3.10 18.92
N ILE A 50 17.82 1.78 18.89
CA ILE A 50 18.03 1.00 17.66
C ILE A 50 16.78 0.19 17.39
N PHE A 51 16.23 0.35 16.20
CA PHE A 51 15.07 -0.40 15.72
C PHE A 51 15.50 -1.36 14.62
N GLY A 52 15.25 -2.64 14.81
CA GLY A 52 15.42 -3.67 13.79
C GLY A 52 14.10 -3.92 13.06
N GLU A 53 14.18 -4.05 11.74
CA GLU A 53 13.11 -4.59 10.91
C GLU A 53 13.65 -5.74 10.06
N LEU A 54 12.89 -6.83 10.02
CA LEU A 54 13.13 -7.96 9.12
C LEU A 54 11.93 -8.07 8.19
N HIS A 55 12.15 -7.99 6.89
CA HIS A 55 11.14 -8.10 5.87
C HIS A 55 11.46 -9.26 4.95
N THR A 56 10.55 -10.22 4.85
CA THR A 56 10.68 -11.41 4.00
C THR A 56 9.56 -11.41 2.98
N GLN A 57 9.91 -11.32 1.71
CA GLN A 57 8.98 -11.39 0.59
C GLN A 57 9.21 -12.69 -0.18
N ILE A 58 8.15 -13.44 -0.42
CA ILE A 58 8.16 -14.67 -1.21
C ILE A 58 7.21 -14.47 -2.37
N LYS A 59 7.76 -14.39 -3.58
CA LYS A 59 6.98 -14.22 -4.81
C LYS A 59 6.93 -15.53 -5.59
N ASN A 60 5.74 -16.07 -5.75
CA ASN A 60 5.49 -17.28 -6.52
C ASN A 60 4.39 -17.03 -7.57
N LYS A 61 4.80 -16.73 -8.80
CA LYS A 61 3.91 -16.43 -9.95
C LYS A 61 2.90 -15.31 -9.62
N LYS A 62 1.68 -15.70 -9.22
CA LYS A 62 0.53 -14.83 -8.92
C LYS A 62 0.30 -14.63 -7.42
N LEU A 63 1.07 -15.31 -6.57
CA LEU A 63 0.98 -15.19 -5.12
C LEU A 63 2.24 -14.50 -4.61
N THR A 64 2.07 -13.47 -3.81
CA THR A 64 3.16 -12.84 -3.04
C THR A 64 2.82 -12.91 -1.58
N VAL A 65 3.74 -13.41 -0.76
CA VAL A 65 3.60 -13.46 0.69
C VAL A 65 4.71 -12.60 1.28
N ASP A 66 4.32 -11.55 1.99
CA ASP A 66 5.20 -10.62 2.68
C ASP A 66 5.04 -10.81 4.19
N VAL A 67 6.16 -10.96 4.89
CA VAL A 67 6.21 -11.07 6.35
C VAL A 67 7.17 -10.02 6.85
N LYS A 68 6.66 -9.06 7.63
CA LYS A 68 7.44 -8.01 8.27
C LYS A 68 7.42 -8.20 9.77
N ALA A 69 8.61 -8.34 10.36
CA ALA A 69 8.83 -8.37 11.80
C ALA A 69 9.57 -7.10 12.22
N ASN A 70 9.14 -6.48 13.32
CA ASN A 70 9.84 -5.35 13.93
C ASN A 70 10.39 -5.73 15.32
N SER A 71 11.26 -4.88 15.89
CA SER A 71 11.74 -5.03 17.28
C SER A 71 10.68 -4.73 18.35
N GLU A 72 9.49 -4.26 17.96
CA GLU A 72 8.35 -4.01 18.84
C GLU A 72 7.46 -5.26 19.01
N SER A 73 7.87 -6.40 18.44
CA SER A 73 7.16 -7.69 18.45
C SER A 73 5.89 -7.75 17.62
N ASP A 74 5.70 -6.80 16.70
CA ASP A 74 4.66 -6.88 15.68
C ASP A 74 5.14 -7.71 14.49
N LEU A 75 4.32 -8.69 14.13
CA LEU A 75 4.48 -9.51 12.95
C LEU A 75 3.35 -9.19 11.97
N LEU A 76 3.63 -8.34 10.98
CA LEU A 76 2.70 -8.05 9.89
C LEU A 76 2.89 -9.08 8.77
N THR A 77 1.85 -9.87 8.52
CA THR A 77 1.80 -10.82 7.41
C THR A 77 0.83 -10.31 6.36
N THR A 78 1.31 -10.11 5.15
CA THR A 78 0.50 -9.67 4.01
C THR A 78 0.54 -10.74 2.91
N ILE A 79 -0.61 -11.27 2.55
CA ILE A 79 -0.80 -12.24 1.48
C ILE A 79 -1.48 -11.52 0.34
N THR A 80 -0.80 -11.50 -0.81
CA THR A 80 -1.27 -10.84 -2.03
C THR A 80 -1.49 -11.89 -3.11
N VAL A 81 -2.68 -11.91 -3.67
CA VAL A 81 -3.04 -12.73 -4.83
C VAL A 81 -3.32 -11.80 -6.02
N ASP A 82 -2.40 -11.79 -6.97
CA ASP A 82 -2.52 -11.08 -8.24
C ASP A 82 -3.39 -11.89 -9.23
N GLU A 83 -4.21 -11.20 -10.02
CA GLU A 83 -5.13 -11.79 -11.02
C GLU A 83 -6.09 -12.85 -10.44
N PHE A 84 -6.83 -12.48 -9.40
CA PHE A 84 -7.82 -13.36 -8.80
C PHE A 84 -9.03 -13.55 -9.73
N GLY A 85 -8.98 -14.57 -10.59
CA GLY A 85 -10.06 -14.94 -11.52
C GLY A 85 -10.24 -14.02 -12.73
N THR A 86 -9.89 -12.73 -12.63
CA THR A 86 -9.96 -11.77 -13.74
C THR A 86 -8.67 -10.96 -13.88
N PRO A 87 -8.26 -10.61 -15.12
CA PRO A 87 -7.12 -9.72 -15.35
C PRO A 87 -7.35 -8.36 -14.71
N GLY A 88 -6.38 -7.89 -13.92
CA GLY A 88 -6.44 -6.60 -13.23
C GLY A 88 -7.05 -6.63 -11.82
N LEU A 89 -7.62 -7.75 -11.36
CA LEU A 89 -8.08 -7.90 -9.98
C LEU A 89 -6.94 -8.44 -9.09
N LYS A 90 -6.67 -7.74 -7.99
CA LYS A 90 -5.66 -8.08 -6.99
C LYS A 90 -6.32 -8.10 -5.62
N SER A 91 -6.14 -9.18 -4.88
CA SER A 91 -6.64 -9.34 -3.52
C SER A 91 -5.47 -9.33 -2.55
N ILE A 92 -5.61 -8.59 -1.45
CA ILE A 92 -4.57 -8.41 -0.45
C ILE A 92 -5.19 -8.63 0.92
N LEU A 93 -4.70 -9.63 1.65
CA LEU A 93 -5.06 -9.89 3.04
C LEU A 93 -3.86 -9.52 3.91
N SER A 94 -4.05 -8.63 4.87
CA SER A 94 -3.03 -8.25 5.85
C SER A 94 -3.49 -8.62 7.26
N LEU A 95 -2.61 -9.25 8.04
CA LEU A 95 -2.85 -9.62 9.42
C LEU A 95 -1.65 -9.18 10.27
N VAL A 96 -1.92 -8.58 11.43
CA VAL A 96 -0.89 -8.30 12.43
C VAL A 96 -0.99 -9.34 13.53
N VAL A 97 0.13 -9.91 13.96
CA VAL A 97 0.22 -10.89 15.05
C VAL A 97 1.15 -10.30 16.12
N PRO A 98 0.83 -10.38 17.42
CA PRO A 98 -0.21 -11.20 18.07
C PRO A 98 -1.63 -10.63 18.06
N ASP A 99 -1.84 -9.41 17.57
CA ASP A 99 -3.17 -8.79 17.55
C ASP A 99 -4.09 -9.39 16.47
N GLN A 100 -4.71 -10.53 16.78
CA GLN A 100 -5.67 -11.23 15.91
C GLN A 100 -6.86 -10.37 15.46
N ARG A 101 -7.08 -9.21 16.08
CA ARG A 101 -8.15 -8.27 15.69
C ARG A 101 -7.70 -7.26 14.66
N SER A 102 -6.46 -7.23 14.19
CA SER A 102 -5.97 -6.23 13.24
C SER A 102 -5.95 -6.70 11.78
N GLY A 103 -6.80 -7.69 11.44
CA GLY A 103 -6.93 -8.16 10.06
C GLY A 103 -7.48 -7.07 9.14
N LYS A 104 -7.03 -7.03 7.89
CA LYS A 104 -7.53 -6.14 6.84
C LYS A 104 -7.59 -6.90 5.52
N LEU A 105 -8.73 -6.87 4.86
CA LEU A 105 -8.91 -7.37 3.51
C LEU A 105 -9.01 -6.19 2.54
N GLU A 106 -8.29 -6.26 1.43
CA GLU A 106 -8.24 -5.23 0.41
C GLU A 106 -8.35 -5.86 -0.98
N LEU A 107 -9.15 -5.23 -1.84
CA LEU A 107 -9.49 -5.67 -3.18
C LEU A 107 -9.25 -4.50 -4.13
N GLN A 108 -8.28 -4.67 -5.02
CA GLN A 108 -7.87 -3.68 -6.00
C GLN A 108 -8.26 -4.18 -7.38
N TYR A 109 -9.00 -3.38 -8.12
CA TYR A 109 -9.37 -3.66 -9.50
C TYR A 109 -8.82 -2.57 -10.41
N LEU A 110 -7.88 -2.94 -11.27
CA LEU A 110 -7.25 -2.06 -12.25
C LEU A 110 -7.75 -2.38 -13.65
N HIS A 111 -8.35 -1.36 -14.27
CA HIS A 111 -8.83 -1.38 -15.64
C HIS A 111 -8.16 -0.28 -16.46
N ALA A 112 -8.23 -0.36 -17.80
CA ALA A 112 -7.49 0.52 -18.70
C ALA A 112 -7.73 2.03 -18.48
N PHE A 113 -8.89 2.42 -17.94
CA PHE A 113 -9.28 3.82 -17.68
C PHE A 113 -9.81 4.06 -16.27
N ALA A 114 -9.78 3.03 -15.41
CA ALA A 114 -10.33 3.10 -14.07
C ALA A 114 -9.52 2.24 -13.10
N GLY A 115 -9.30 2.72 -11.88
CA GLY A 115 -8.75 1.95 -10.79
C GLY A 115 -9.67 2.06 -9.59
N VAL A 116 -10.13 0.93 -9.07
CA VAL A 116 -10.98 0.87 -7.88
C VAL A 116 -10.24 0.11 -6.80
N ASN A 117 -10.32 0.59 -5.57
CA ASN A 117 -9.81 -0.11 -4.41
C ASN A 117 -10.86 -0.10 -3.31
N ALA A 118 -11.16 -1.28 -2.78
CA ALA A 118 -12.04 -1.45 -1.64
C ALA A 118 -11.30 -2.21 -0.55
N SER A 119 -11.35 -1.74 0.69
CA SER A 119 -10.77 -2.46 1.81
C SER A 119 -11.69 -2.43 3.02
N ILE A 120 -11.58 -3.48 3.85
CA ILE A 120 -12.37 -3.65 5.06
C ILE A 120 -11.48 -4.18 6.18
N GLY A 121 -11.59 -3.57 7.36
CA GLY A 121 -11.01 -4.11 8.59
C GLY A 121 -11.77 -5.37 9.02
N LEU A 122 -11.05 -6.45 9.31
CA LEU A 122 -11.55 -7.69 9.90
C LEU A 122 -11.44 -7.63 11.43
N ASN A 123 -11.97 -6.55 12.01
CA ASN A 123 -11.90 -6.24 13.42
C ASN A 123 -13.32 -5.97 13.95
N PRO A 124 -13.54 -5.95 15.28
CA PRO A 124 -14.88 -5.68 15.85
C PRO A 124 -15.50 -4.35 15.40
N ASN A 125 -14.65 -3.39 15.01
CA ASN A 125 -15.01 -2.08 14.50
C ASN A 125 -14.51 -1.94 13.05
N PRO A 126 -15.18 -2.60 12.07
CA PRO A 126 -14.71 -2.65 10.69
C PRO A 126 -14.69 -1.25 10.08
N MET A 127 -13.50 -0.82 9.68
CA MET A 127 -13.35 0.38 8.87
C MET A 127 -13.35 -0.01 7.39
N VAL A 128 -14.29 0.52 6.64
CA VAL A 128 -14.43 0.30 5.20
C VAL A 128 -13.80 1.49 4.47
N ASN A 129 -12.89 1.23 3.56
CA ASN A 129 -12.31 2.27 2.71
C ASN A 129 -12.62 1.93 1.26
N PHE A 130 -13.06 2.93 0.51
CA PHE A 130 -13.36 2.81 -0.90
C PHE A 130 -12.72 3.99 -1.63
N SER A 131 -11.87 3.69 -2.62
CA SER A 131 -11.34 4.67 -3.54
C SER A 131 -11.57 4.27 -4.98
N GLY A 132 -11.76 5.28 -5.82
CA GLY A 132 -11.96 5.13 -7.24
C GLY A 132 -11.19 6.21 -7.97
N VAL A 133 -10.50 5.84 -9.04
CA VAL A 133 -9.81 6.74 -9.94
C VAL A 133 -10.31 6.48 -11.34
N PHE A 134 -10.62 7.54 -12.06
CA PHE A 134 -11.02 7.49 -13.45
C PHE A 134 -10.20 8.50 -14.24
N GLY A 135 -9.70 8.09 -15.39
CA GLY A 135 -8.86 8.97 -16.18
C GLY A 135 -8.07 8.31 -17.29
N SER A 136 -7.29 9.16 -17.95
CA SER A 136 -6.38 8.82 -19.02
C SER A 136 -4.93 9.15 -18.62
N LYS A 137 -4.00 8.90 -19.53
CA LYS A 137 -2.58 9.20 -19.35
C LYS A 137 -2.32 10.68 -19.02
N ALA A 138 -3.16 11.60 -19.48
CA ALA A 138 -2.96 13.04 -19.33
C ALA A 138 -3.65 13.62 -18.09
N LEU A 139 -4.85 13.12 -17.76
CA LEU A 139 -5.66 13.62 -16.65
C LEU A 139 -6.34 12.45 -15.93
N SER A 140 -6.20 12.42 -14.61
CA SER A 140 -6.80 11.42 -13.73
C SER A 140 -7.46 12.10 -12.54
N VAL A 141 -8.67 11.68 -12.21
CA VAL A 141 -9.43 12.18 -11.07
C VAL A 141 -9.75 11.01 -10.16
N GLY A 142 -9.49 11.19 -8.86
CA GLY A 142 -9.69 10.17 -7.85
C GLY A 142 -10.51 10.68 -6.69
N VAL A 143 -11.23 9.77 -6.05
CA VAL A 143 -11.89 9.98 -4.77
C VAL A 143 -11.50 8.85 -3.82
N ASP A 144 -11.42 9.15 -2.54
CA ASP A 144 -11.14 8.21 -1.47
C ASP A 144 -12.04 8.52 -0.28
N VAL A 145 -12.80 7.52 0.14
CA VAL A 145 -13.80 7.63 1.19
C VAL A 145 -13.57 6.53 2.22
N SER A 146 -13.60 6.89 3.50
CA SER A 146 -13.51 5.95 4.61
C SER A 146 -14.76 6.05 5.47
N PHE A 147 -15.34 4.90 5.78
CA PHE A 147 -16.50 4.73 6.65
C PHE A 147 -16.12 3.90 7.87
N ASP A 148 -16.36 4.43 9.05
CA ASP A 148 -16.18 3.73 10.32
C ASP A 148 -17.54 3.17 10.77
N THR A 149 -17.65 1.84 10.78
CA THR A 149 -18.89 1.16 11.18
C THR A 149 -19.19 1.33 12.67
N ALA A 150 -18.19 1.54 13.52
CA ALA A 150 -18.40 1.68 14.97
C ALA A 150 -19.09 3.00 15.31
N THR A 151 -18.69 4.09 14.65
CA THR A 151 -19.30 5.41 14.81
C THR A 151 -20.42 5.67 13.80
N SER A 152 -20.62 4.75 12.85
CA SER A 152 -21.56 4.89 11.72
C SER A 152 -21.38 6.21 10.97
N ASN A 153 -20.13 6.67 10.86
CA ASN A 153 -19.78 7.95 10.27
C ASN A 153 -18.66 7.79 9.25
N PHE A 154 -18.61 8.71 8.31
CA PHE A 154 -17.53 8.81 7.36
C PHE A 154 -16.39 9.62 7.95
N THR A 155 -15.24 8.97 8.08
CA THR A 155 -14.05 9.52 8.71
C THR A 155 -13.13 10.22 7.72
N LYS A 156 -13.28 9.94 6.43
CA LYS A 156 -12.43 10.48 5.36
C LYS A 156 -13.22 10.71 4.08
N TYR A 157 -13.00 11.87 3.47
CA TYR A 157 -13.52 12.22 2.15
C TYR A 157 -12.48 13.06 1.43
N ASN A 158 -11.66 12.39 0.63
CA ASN A 158 -10.61 13.05 -0.09
C ASN A 158 -10.90 12.99 -1.59
N ALA A 159 -10.55 14.06 -2.28
CA ALA A 159 -10.55 14.12 -3.73
C ALA A 159 -9.11 14.29 -4.21
N ALA A 160 -8.80 13.83 -5.41
CA ALA A 160 -7.49 14.02 -5.99
C ALA A 160 -7.60 14.27 -7.49
N LEU A 161 -6.72 15.11 -8.01
CA LEU A 161 -6.61 15.40 -9.43
C LEU A 161 -5.13 15.34 -9.81
N SER A 162 -4.84 14.60 -10.88
CA SER A 162 -3.50 14.49 -11.44
C SER A 162 -3.50 14.91 -12.90
N LEU A 163 -2.59 15.80 -13.25
CA LEU A 163 -2.27 16.18 -14.61
C LEU A 163 -0.85 15.70 -14.94
N THR A 164 -0.71 14.90 -15.98
CA THR A 164 0.57 14.33 -16.41
C THR A 164 0.86 14.78 -17.84
N ASN A 165 1.82 15.66 -17.99
CA ASN A 165 2.43 16.04 -19.26
C ASN A 165 3.80 15.36 -19.42
N PRO A 166 4.39 15.36 -20.62
CA PRO A 166 5.73 14.81 -20.84
C PRO A 166 6.80 15.46 -19.95
N ASP A 167 6.68 16.77 -19.70
CA ASP A 167 7.68 17.56 -18.99
C ASP A 167 7.34 17.79 -17.50
N LEU A 168 6.06 17.65 -17.12
CA LEU A 168 5.59 18.01 -15.78
C LEU A 168 4.44 17.12 -15.30
N ILE A 169 4.47 16.79 -14.01
CA ILE A 169 3.39 16.10 -13.32
C ILE A 169 2.92 17.01 -12.18
N ALA A 170 1.65 17.41 -12.25
CA ALA A 170 0.97 18.12 -11.17
C ALA A 170 -0.05 17.19 -10.53
N SER A 171 -0.10 17.18 -9.20
CA SER A 171 -1.09 16.42 -8.45
C SER A 171 -1.60 17.26 -7.30
N LEU A 172 -2.91 17.24 -7.10
CA LEU A 172 -3.62 17.97 -6.07
C LEU A 172 -4.46 16.97 -5.29
N HIS A 173 -4.38 16.99 -3.96
CA HIS A 173 -5.27 16.26 -3.07
C HIS A 173 -6.06 17.29 -2.25
N LEU A 174 -7.38 17.12 -2.19
CA LEU A 174 -8.30 17.82 -1.29
C LEU A 174 -8.76 16.86 -0.20
#